data_AF-A0A6J6A199-F1
#
_entry.id   AF-A0A6J6A199-F1
#
_cell.length_a   1.000
_cell.length_b   1.000
_cell.length_c   1.000
_cell.angle_alpha   90.00
_cell.angle_beta   90.00
_cell.angle_gamma   90.00
#
_symmetry.space_group_name_H-M   'P 1'
#
loop_
_entity.id
_entity.type
_entity.pdbx_description
1 polymer ?
#
loop_
_entity_poly.entity_id
_entity_poly.type
_entity_poly.pdbx_seq_one_letter_code
_entity_poly.pdbx_strand_id
1 'polypeptide(L)'
;MALVFAPSANAVLSAVRPVEAGKASGATNAIRELGGVAGVAVLASVFAAAGGYASPQDFVDGVRAALPVGAAVLLVGAFIALLIPRQGEPGTTGARTTDAPAEAASVPSLP
;
A
#
# COMPACT_ATOMS: atom_id res chain seq x y z
N MET A 1 -2.77 8.58 -5.50
CA MET A 1 -1.97 7.50 -4.86
C MET A 1 -0.50 7.84 -4.65
N ALA A 2 0.09 8.76 -5.43
CA ALA A 2 1.51 9.14 -5.30
C ALA A 2 1.93 9.52 -3.86
N LEU A 3 1.08 10.24 -3.13
CA LEU A 3 1.35 10.69 -1.75
C LEU A 3 1.37 9.59 -0.68
N VAL A 4 0.90 8.38 -0.99
CA VAL A 4 0.80 7.27 -0.02
C VAL A 4 1.70 6.11 -0.45
N PHE A 5 1.65 5.73 -1.72
CA PHE A 5 2.34 4.54 -2.20
C PHE A 5 3.86 4.70 -2.21
N ALA A 6 4.37 5.76 -2.83
CA ALA A 6 5.82 5.96 -2.95
C ALA A 6 6.51 6.18 -1.59
N PRO A 7 5.98 7.04 -0.69
CA PRO A 7 6.55 7.21 0.64
C PRO A 7 6.51 5.93 1.48
N SER A 8 5.40 5.18 1.44
CA SER A 8 5.28 3.92 2.19
C SER A 8 6.25 2.85 1.68
N ALA A 9 6.39 2.71 0.36
CA ALA A 9 7.32 1.76 -0.23
C ALA A 9 8.76 2.09 0.15
N ASN A 10 9.14 3.37 0.10
CA ASN A 10 10.46 3.82 0.54
C ASN A 10 10.68 3.53 2.04
N ALA A 11 9.73 3.90 2.91
CA ALA A 11 9.85 3.67 4.35
C ALA A 11 10.03 2.19 4.71
N VAL A 12 9.30 1.29 4.04
CA VAL A 12 9.40 -0.15 4.25
C VAL A 12 10.74 -0.69 3.75
N LEU A 13 11.15 -0.33 2.53
CA LEU A 13 12.39 -0.85 1.96
C LEU A 13 13.65 -0.30 2.64
N SER A 14 13.60 0.93 3.14
CA SER A 14 14.68 1.52 3.94
C SER A 14 14.80 0.91 5.34
N ALA A 15 13.82 0.14 5.82
CA ALA A 15 13.85 -0.52 7.13
C ALA A 15 14.48 -1.92 7.11
N VAL A 16 14.83 -2.45 5.94
CA VAL A 16 15.35 -3.82 5.77
C VAL A 16 16.65 -3.84 4.97
N ARG A 17 17.41 -4.95 5.05
CA ARG A 17 18.58 -5.13 4.19
C ARG A 17 18.12 -5.42 2.75
N PRO A 18 18.92 -5.12 1.71
CA PRO A 18 18.53 -5.37 0.31
C PRO A 18 18.10 -6.82 0.02
N VAL A 19 18.74 -7.80 0.65
CA VAL A 19 18.41 -9.23 0.51
C VAL A 19 17.03 -9.61 1.08
N GLU A 20 16.43 -8.74 1.90
CA GLU A 20 15.12 -8.92 2.54
C GLU A 20 14.00 -8.17 1.82
N ALA A 21 14.30 -7.40 0.77
CA ALA A 21 13.33 -6.57 0.05
C ALA A 21 12.11 -7.36 -0.45
N GLY A 22 12.31 -8.59 -0.94
CA GLY A 22 11.22 -9.48 -1.35
C GLY A 22 10.26 -9.83 -0.21
N LYS A 23 10.79 -10.10 0.99
CA LYS A 23 9.98 -10.39 2.19
C LYS A 23 9.21 -9.15 2.65
N ALA A 24 9.86 -7.99 2.65
CA ALA A 24 9.25 -6.73 3.06
C ALA A 24 8.12 -6.30 2.10
N SER A 25 8.34 -6.44 0.79
CA SER A 25 7.31 -6.20 -0.24
C SER A 25 6.15 -7.17 -0.11
N GLY A 26 6.43 -8.47 0.07
CA GLY A 26 5.42 -9.50 0.28
C GLY A 26 4.56 -9.23 1.52
N ALA A 27 5.18 -8.90 2.66
CA ALA A 27 4.47 -8.54 3.88
C ALA A 27 3.59 -7.30 3.68
N THR A 28 4.10 -6.27 3.00
CA THR A 28 3.34 -5.04 2.72
C THR A 28 2.14 -5.30 1.82
N ASN A 29 2.30 -6.14 0.79
CA ASN A 29 1.19 -6.52 -0.08
C ASN A 29 0.14 -7.35 0.66
N ALA A 30 0.56 -8.32 1.48
CA ALA A 30 -0.36 -9.10 2.30
C ALA A 30 -1.17 -8.20 3.26
N ILE A 31 -0.53 -7.24 3.93
CA ILE A 31 -1.22 -6.25 4.76
C ILE A 31 -2.24 -5.45 3.95
N ARG A 32 -1.89 -5.02 2.74
CA ARG A 32 -2.80 -4.26 1.85
C ARG A 32 -4.01 -5.08 1.41
N GLU A 33 -3.81 -6.35 1.06
CA GLU A 33 -4.90 -7.25 0.67
C GLU A 33 -5.83 -7.51 1.86
N LEU A 34 -5.27 -7.85 3.03
CA LEU A 34 -6.04 -8.06 4.25
C LEU A 34 -6.81 -6.80 4.66
N GLY A 35 -6.16 -5.64 4.61
CA GLY A 35 -6.80 -4.35 4.90
C GLY A 35 -7.92 -4.01 3.92
N GLY A 36 -7.74 -4.30 2.62
CA GLY A 36 -8.76 -4.11 1.60
C GLY A 36 -9.99 -4.98 1.84
N VAL A 37 -9.79 -6.28 2.07
CA VAL A 37 -10.89 -7.22 2.34
C VAL A 37 -11.61 -6.87 3.64
N ALA A 38 -10.88 -6.59 4.72
CA ALA A 38 -11.46 -6.20 6.00
C ALA A 38 -12.25 -4.88 5.88
N GLY A 39 -11.73 -3.90 5.16
CA GLY A 39 -12.40 -2.62 4.92
C GLY A 39 -13.74 -2.80 4.20
N VAL A 40 -13.76 -3.58 3.13
CA VAL A 40 -15.01 -3.91 2.41
C VAL A 40 -15.98 -4.64 3.34
N ALA A 41 -15.51 -5.65 4.08
CA ALA A 41 -16.36 -6.43 4.97
C ALA A 41 -17.00 -5.58 6.07
N VAL A 42 -16.22 -4.72 6.74
CA VAL A 42 -16.71 -3.86 7.82
C VAL A 42 -17.73 -2.84 7.29
N LEU A 43 -17.40 -2.13 6.21
CA LEU A 43 -18.29 -1.10 5.66
C LEU A 43 -19.58 -1.71 5.10
N ALA A 44 -19.50 -2.86 4.42
CA ALA A 44 -20.68 -3.57 3.94
C ALA A 44 -21.55 -4.07 5.11
N SER A 45 -20.94 -4.56 6.19
CA SER A 45 -21.68 -5.01 7.38
C SER A 45 -22.41 -3.85 8.06
N VAL A 46 -21.77 -2.68 8.20
CA VAL A 46 -22.40 -1.48 8.77
C VAL A 46 -23.52 -0.97 7.88
N PHE A 47 -23.31 -0.93 6.56
CA PHE A 47 -24.34 -0.58 5.59
C PHE A 47 -25.55 -1.51 5.73
N ALA A 48 -25.33 -2.83 5.75
CA ALA A 48 -26.41 -3.82 5.81
C ALA A 48 -27.16 -3.83 7.15
N ALA A 49 -26.51 -3.38 8.24
CA ALA A 49 -27.14 -3.28 9.55
C ALA A 49 -28.05 -2.05 9.70
N ALA A 50 -27.77 -0.96 8.98
CA ALA A 50 -28.45 0.32 9.12
C ALA A 50 -29.26 0.76 7.89
N GLY A 51 -29.20 -0.01 6.80
CA GLY A 51 -29.83 0.33 5.53
C GLY A 51 -30.10 -0.89 4.68
N GLY A 52 -30.29 -0.66 3.39
CA GLY A 52 -30.61 -1.73 2.44
C GLY A 52 -30.90 -1.22 1.04
N TYR A 53 -31.44 -2.10 0.20
CA TYR A 53 -31.71 -1.82 -1.21
C TYR A 53 -33.21 -1.69 -1.53
N ALA A 54 -34.08 -1.65 -0.51
CA ALA A 54 -35.54 -1.64 -0.70
C ALA A 54 -36.06 -0.28 -1.20
N SER A 55 -35.39 0.82 -0.82
CA SER A 55 -35.71 2.17 -1.30
C SER A 55 -34.45 3.06 -1.41
N PRO A 56 -34.53 4.19 -2.13
CA PRO A 56 -33.42 5.16 -2.17
C PRO A 56 -33.02 5.67 -0.78
N GLN A 57 -33.99 5.78 0.15
CA GLN A 57 -33.73 6.26 1.49
C GLN A 57 -32.96 5.24 2.32
N ASP A 58 -33.35 3.96 2.27
CA ASP A 58 -32.64 2.87 2.97
C ASP A 58 -31.17 2.77 2.53
N PHE A 59 -30.90 3.01 1.24
CA PHE A 59 -29.53 3.05 0.73
C PHE A 59 -28.73 4.22 1.32
N VAL A 60 -29.33 5.43 1.33
CA VAL A 60 -28.68 6.62 1.89
C VAL A 60 -28.42 6.45 3.38
N ASP A 61 -29.34 5.86 4.13
CA ASP A 61 -29.20 5.62 5.57
C ASP A 61 -28.04 4.65 5.85
N GLY A 62 -27.94 3.55 5.09
CA GLY A 62 -26.80 2.63 5.16
C GLY A 62 -25.46 3.32 4.84
N VAL A 63 -25.41 4.16 3.79
CA VAL A 63 -24.18 4.90 3.42
C VAL A 63 -23.80 5.93 4.50
N ARG A 64 -24.79 6.65 5.05
CA ARG A 64 -24.58 7.62 6.14
C ARG A 64 -24.04 6.97 7.41
N ALA A 65 -24.46 5.74 7.70
CA ALA A 65 -23.94 4.97 8.83
C ALA A 65 -22.51 4.46 8.56
N ALA A 66 -22.21 3.98 7.34
CA ALA A 66 -20.92 3.36 7.02
C ALA A 66 -19.78 4.36 6.82
N LEU A 67 -20.03 5.51 6.17
CA LEU A 67 -18.97 6.48 5.83
C LEU A 67 -18.16 7.00 7.03
N PRO A 68 -18.78 7.40 8.16
CA PRO A 68 -18.04 7.84 9.34
C PRO A 68 -17.10 6.77 9.91
N VAL A 69 -17.45 5.48 9.79
CA VAL A 69 -16.59 4.38 10.22
C VAL A 69 -15.31 4.35 9.39
N GLY A 70 -15.43 4.44 8.06
CA GLY A 70 -14.28 4.54 7.16
C GLY A 70 -13.42 5.77 7.46
N ALA A 71 -14.05 6.93 7.69
CA ALA A 71 -13.35 8.15 8.05
C ALA A 71 -12.59 8.02 9.38
N ALA A 72 -13.19 7.41 10.40
CA ALA A 72 -12.57 7.17 11.69
C ALA A 72 -11.33 6.27 11.56
N VAL A 73 -11.42 5.18 10.79
CA VAL A 73 -10.28 4.28 10.53
C VAL A 73 -9.14 5.03 9.82
N LEU A 74 -9.45 5.86 8.82
CA LEU A 74 -8.45 6.67 8.14
C LEU A 74 -7.81 7.71 9.07
N LEU A 75 -8.59 8.35 9.94
CA LEU A 75 -8.07 9.28 10.94
C LEU A 75 -7.12 8.58 11.92
N VAL A 76 -7.49 7.41 12.42
CA VAL A 76 -6.62 6.60 13.28
C VAL A 76 -5.32 6.25 12.54
N GLY A 77 -5.40 5.80 11.29
CA GLY A 77 -4.22 5.54 10.46
C GLY A 77 -3.34 6.78 10.26
N ALA A 78 -3.94 7.95 10.06
CA ALA A 78 -3.23 9.21 9.94
C ALA A 78 -2.50 9.58 11.25
N PHE A 79 -3.14 9.43 12.41
CA PHE A 79 -2.49 9.66 13.70
C PHE A 79 -1.34 8.68 13.98
N ILE A 80 -1.52 7.40 13.64
CA ILE A 80 -0.44 6.40 13.75
C ILE A 80 0.72 6.79 12.83
N ALA A 81 0.45 7.27 11.61
CA ALA A 81 1.49 7.69 10.68
C ALA A 81 2.33 8.87 11.21
N LEU A 82 1.77 9.75 12.05
CA LEU A 82 2.53 10.83 12.69
C LEU A 82 3.59 10.31 13.69
N LEU A 83 3.46 9.08 14.17
CA LEU A 83 4.42 8.45 15.07
C LEU A 83 5.59 7.80 14.31
N ILE A 84 5.53 7.72 12.97
CA ILE A 84 6.59 7.12 12.16
C ILE A 84 7.82 8.04 12.20
N PRO A 85 9.01 7.55 12.63
CA PRO A 85 10.21 8.36 12.67
C PRO A 85 10.59 8.90 11.29
N ARG A 86 10.97 10.18 11.23
CA ARG A 86 11.53 10.77 10.01
C ARG A 86 12.91 10.15 9.79
N GLN A 87 13.06 9.37 8.72
CA GLN A 87 14.37 8.88 8.32
C GLN A 87 15.17 10.07 7.76
N GLY A 88 16.38 10.29 8.31
CA GLY A 88 17.29 11.37 7.91
C GLY A 88 17.70 11.26 6.45
N GLU A 89 18.19 12.38 5.90
CA GLU A 89 18.57 12.55 4.50
C GLU A 89 19.29 11.31 3.94
N PRO A 90 18.86 10.77 2.79
CA PRO A 90 19.64 9.77 2.08
C PRO A 90 20.99 10.39 1.74
N GLY A 91 22.01 10.07 2.51
CA GLY A 91 23.38 10.39 2.16
C GLY A 91 23.62 9.90 0.74
N THR A 92 24.11 10.80 -0.11
CA THR A 92 24.62 10.53 -1.45
C THR A 92 25.66 9.41 -1.39
N THR A 93 25.24 8.16 -1.37
CA THR A 93 26.12 6.99 -1.38
C THR A 93 25.38 5.86 -2.07
N GLY A 94 25.66 5.67 -3.37
CA GLY A 94 25.28 4.45 -4.05
C GLY A 94 24.84 4.53 -5.51
N ALA A 95 25.05 5.63 -6.23
CA ALA A 95 25.06 5.58 -7.70
C ALA A 95 26.39 4.96 -8.18
N ARG A 96 26.63 3.69 -7.81
CA ARG A 96 27.60 2.79 -8.44
C ARG A 96 26.91 1.44 -8.59
N THR A 97 25.91 1.42 -9.44
CA THR A 97 25.43 0.17 -10.03
C THR A 97 26.07 0.09 -11.41
N THR A 98 27.24 -0.56 -11.41
CA THR A 98 27.73 -1.47 -12.45
C THR A 98 27.54 -1.04 -13.91
N ASP A 99 28.67 -0.71 -14.55
CA ASP A 99 28.95 -1.14 -15.92
C ASP A 99 28.40 -2.56 -16.14
N ALA A 100 27.42 -2.69 -17.02
CA ALA A 100 27.07 -3.97 -17.61
C ALA A 100 28.08 -4.27 -18.73
N PRO A 101 28.64 -5.49 -18.84
CA PRO A 101 29.57 -5.82 -19.90
C PRO A 101 28.88 -5.71 -21.26
N ALA A 102 29.53 -4.96 -22.16
CA ALA A 102 29.26 -5.02 -23.59
C ALA A 102 29.68 -6.39 -24.12
N GLU A 103 28.81 -7.40 -24.05
CA GLU A 103 29.01 -8.67 -24.76
C GLU A 103 27.68 -9.36 -25.03
N ALA A 104 26.85 -8.74 -25.88
CA ALA A 104 25.91 -9.48 -26.71
C ALA A 104 26.73 -10.19 -27.79
N ALA A 105 27.33 -11.31 -27.39
CA ALA A 105 27.98 -12.25 -28.27
C ALA A 105 27.00 -12.67 -29.38
N SER A 106 27.30 -12.22 -30.59
CA SER A 106 27.30 -13.03 -31.82
C SER A 106 26.38 -14.26 -31.77
N VAL A 107 25.15 -14.11 -32.26
CA VAL A 107 24.36 -15.25 -32.74
C VAL A 107 25.04 -15.75 -34.03
N PRO A 108 25.58 -16.98 -34.08
CA PRO A 108 26.12 -17.52 -35.31
C PRO A 108 24.97 -17.86 -36.25
N SER A 109 24.93 -17.25 -37.44
CA SER A 109 24.13 -17.75 -38.56
C SER A 109 24.73 -19.06 -39.05
N LEU A 110 24.03 -20.17 -38.83
CA LEU A 110 24.37 -21.48 -39.40
C LEU A 110 24.00 -21.54 -40.90
N PRO A 111 24.72 -22.33 -41.71
CA PRO A 111 24.64 -22.33 -43.18
C PRO A 111 23.31 -22.85 -43.75
#